data_AF-A0A3D2U8B8-F1
#
_entry.id   AF-A0A3D2U8B8-F1
#
_cell.length_a   1.000
_cell.length_b   1.000
_cell.length_c   1.000
_cell.angle_alpha   90.00
_cell.angle_beta   90.00
_cell.angle_gamma   90.00
#
_symmetry.space_group_name_H-M   'P 1'
#
loop_
_entity.id
_entity.type
_entity.pdbx_description
1 polymer ?
#
loop_
_entity_poly.entity_id
_entity_poly.type
_entity_poly.pdbx_seq_one_letter_code
_entity_poly.pdbx_strand_id
1 'polypeptide(L)'
;MSRVFLSYAMEWLAVALGGLGLLLGILIGRSWGVRRRIELAVQDAETSARTDPQTGLWNRRGLADRYNRSRDGRRRSDWPVSVLFIDVDRFKSVNDTHGHPAGDRVIGCV
;
A
#
# COMPACT_ATOMS: atom_id res chain seq x y z
N MET A 1 60.80 -14.50 -3.16
CA MET A 1 60.19 -13.28 -2.61
C MET A 1 58.69 -13.13 -2.94
N SER A 2 58.22 -13.54 -4.13
CA SER A 2 56.83 -13.35 -4.58
C SER A 2 55.75 -14.17 -3.85
N ARG A 3 56.05 -15.38 -3.37
CA ARG A 3 55.05 -16.27 -2.73
C ARG A 3 54.55 -15.76 -1.36
N VAL A 4 55.42 -15.12 -0.58
CA VAL A 4 55.08 -14.54 0.73
C VAL A 4 54.23 -13.28 0.56
N PHE A 5 54.50 -12.47 -0.46
CA PHE A 5 53.65 -11.32 -0.79
C PHE A 5 52.25 -11.76 -1.21
N LEU A 6 52.16 -12.83 -2.02
CA LEU A 6 50.88 -13.39 -2.44
C LEU A 6 50.04 -13.92 -1.27
N SER A 7 50.65 -14.55 -0.25
CA SER A 7 49.89 -15.07 0.90
C SER A 7 49.26 -13.95 1.73
N TYR A 8 50.00 -12.88 2.03
CA TYR A 8 49.44 -11.73 2.74
C TYR A 8 48.36 -11.02 1.92
N ALA A 9 48.54 -10.88 0.61
CA ALA A 9 47.52 -10.29 -0.26
C ALA A 9 46.20 -11.08 -0.24
N MET A 10 46.29 -12.42 -0.21
CA MET A 10 45.11 -13.29 -0.14
C MET A 10 44.40 -13.22 1.22
N GLU A 11 45.13 -13.10 2.33
CA GLU A 11 44.55 -12.92 3.66
C GLU A 11 43.78 -11.60 3.77
N TRP A 12 44.38 -10.49 3.32
CA TRP A 12 43.72 -9.18 3.30
C TRP A 12 42.49 -9.15 2.39
N LEU A 13 42.55 -9.84 1.25
CA LEU A 13 41.39 -9.98 0.36
C LEU A 13 40.25 -10.74 1.04
N ALA A 14 40.54 -11.83 1.74
CA ALA A 14 39.53 -12.61 2.46
C ALA A 14 38.85 -11.78 3.57
N VAL A 15 39.64 -11.01 4.33
CA VAL A 15 39.13 -10.10 5.38
C VAL A 15 38.24 -9.01 4.76
N ALA A 16 38.68 -8.39 3.66
CA ALA A 16 37.91 -7.36 2.97
C ALA A 16 36.57 -7.88 2.44
N LEU A 17 36.56 -9.08 1.84
CA LEU A 17 35.34 -9.72 1.35
C LEU A 17 34.39 -10.09 2.49
N GLY A 18 34.90 -10.60 3.61
CA GLY A 18 34.10 -10.89 4.80
C GLY A 18 33.46 -9.63 5.39
N GLY A 19 34.22 -8.55 5.50
CA GLY A 19 33.73 -7.25 5.96
C GLY A 19 32.67 -6.66 5.04
N LEU A 20 32.88 -6.75 3.71
CA LEU A 20 31.91 -6.31 2.71
C LEU A 20 30.61 -7.12 2.79
N GLY A 21 30.71 -8.45 2.94
CA GLY A 21 29.55 -9.33 3.10
C GLY A 21 28.73 -9.01 4.36
N LEU A 22 29.40 -8.76 5.49
CA LEU A 22 28.74 -8.34 6.73
C LEU A 22 28.03 -7.00 6.56
N LEU A 23 28.70 -6.02 5.96
CA LEU A 23 28.13 -4.70 5.69
C LEU A 23 26.88 -4.81 4.80
N LEU A 24 26.97 -5.56 3.69
CA LEU A 24 25.85 -5.78 2.78
C LEU A 24 24.70 -6.50 3.49
N GLY A 25 24.98 -7.52 4.31
CA GLY A 25 23.97 -8.21 5.11
C GLY A 25 23.21 -7.27 6.06
N ILE A 26 23.94 -6.37 6.73
CA ILE A 26 23.32 -5.34 7.58
C ILE A 26 22.46 -4.38 6.75
N LEU A 27 22.97 -3.87 5.62
CA LEU A 27 22.24 -2.93 4.76
C LEU A 27 20.97 -3.55 4.19
N ILE A 28 21.05 -4.80 3.73
CA ILE A 28 19.90 -5.57 3.23
C ILE A 28 18.90 -5.77 4.36
N GLY A 29 19.33 -6.26 5.53
CA GLY A 29 18.45 -6.45 6.69
C GLY A 29 17.74 -5.16 7.11
N ARG A 30 18.44 -4.02 7.15
CA ARG A 30 17.83 -2.71 7.44
C ARG A 30 16.81 -2.31 6.38
N SER A 31 17.14 -2.51 5.10
CA SER A 31 16.26 -2.17 3.97
C SER A 31 14.95 -2.96 4.03
N TRP A 32 15.01 -4.23 4.41
CA TRP A 32 13.84 -5.09 4.54
C TRP A 32 12.95 -4.65 5.72
N GLY A 33 13.56 -4.28 6.85
CA GLY A 33 12.83 -3.77 8.00
C GLY A 33 12.11 -2.44 7.74
N VAL A 34 12.71 -1.54 6.96
CA VAL A 34 12.09 -0.27 6.57
C VAL A 34 10.92 -0.49 5.62
N ARG A 35 11.09 -1.33 4.59
CA ARG A 35 10.01 -1.66 3.64
C ARG A 35 8.77 -2.21 4.35
N ARG A 36 8.95 -3.14 5.28
CA ARG A 36 7.85 -3.71 6.06
C ARG A 36 7.10 -2.66 6.89
N ARG A 37 7.82 -1.68 7.47
CA ARG A 37 7.18 -0.59 8.23
C ARG A 37 6.37 0.33 7.32
N ILE A 38 6.88 0.59 6.12
CA ILE A 38 6.16 1.40 5.13
C ILE A 38 4.90 0.66 4.68
N GLU A 39 4.99 -0.63 4.36
CA GLU A 39 3.83 -1.44 3.96
C GLU A 39 2.76 -1.47 5.06
N LEU A 40 3.15 -1.68 6.32
CA LEU A 40 2.21 -1.64 7.44
C LEU A 40 1.60 -0.25 7.62
N ALA A 41 2.39 0.82 7.55
CA ALA A 41 1.88 2.18 7.67
C ALA A 41 0.92 2.55 6.52
N VAL A 42 1.18 2.07 5.30
CA VAL A 42 0.29 2.23 4.16
C VAL A 42 -1.01 1.47 4.39
N GLN A 43 -0.94 0.21 4.83
CA GLN A 43 -2.14 -0.58 5.18
C GLN A 43 -2.94 0.07 6.31
N ASP A 44 -2.29 0.60 7.33
CA ASP A 44 -2.95 1.30 8.44
C ASP A 44 -3.61 2.60 7.96
N ALA A 45 -2.95 3.34 7.07
CA ALA A 45 -3.50 4.55 6.46
C ALA A 45 -4.70 4.23 5.56
N GLU A 46 -4.60 3.22 4.69
CA GLU A 46 -5.69 2.73 3.85
C GLU A 46 -6.86 2.22 4.69
N THR A 47 -6.58 1.54 5.80
CA THR A 47 -7.63 1.00 6.64
C THR A 47 -8.36 2.07 7.46
N SER A 48 -7.63 3.11 7.87
CA SER A 48 -8.16 4.27 8.59
C SER A 48 -8.85 5.29 7.67
N ALA A 49 -8.54 5.27 6.37
CA ALA A 49 -9.21 6.11 5.38
C ALA A 49 -10.72 5.78 5.34
N ARG A 50 -11.53 6.84 5.37
CA ARG A 50 -12.99 6.74 5.26
C ARG A 50 -13.47 6.93 3.81
N THR A 51 -12.60 7.44 2.95
CA THR A 51 -12.86 7.69 1.55
C THR A 51 -12.09 6.69 0.70
N ASP A 52 -12.66 6.37 -0.46
CA ASP A 52 -11.97 5.63 -1.50
C ASP A 52 -11.05 6.58 -2.28
N PRO A 53 -9.75 6.30 -2.42
CA PRO A 53 -8.79 7.23 -3.03
C PRO A 53 -8.98 7.39 -4.54
N GLN A 54 -9.63 6.43 -5.20
CA GLN A 54 -9.87 6.47 -6.63
C GLN A 54 -11.07 7.34 -6.99
N THR A 55 -12.09 7.38 -6.14
CA THR A 55 -13.37 8.06 -6.40
C THR A 55 -13.64 9.26 -5.49
N GLY A 56 -12.86 9.44 -4.41
CA GLY A 56 -13.12 10.47 -3.38
C GLY A 56 -14.38 10.23 -2.54
N LEU A 57 -15.22 9.26 -2.92
CA LEU A 57 -16.46 8.92 -2.22
C LEU A 57 -16.19 8.21 -0.90
N TRP A 58 -17.21 8.17 -0.02
CA TRP A 58 -17.12 7.33 1.17
C TRP A 58 -16.95 5.88 0.77
N ASN A 59 -15.89 5.26 1.27
CA ASN A 59 -15.75 3.82 1.18
C ASN A 59 -16.77 3.14 2.10
N ARG A 60 -16.85 1.81 2.04
CA ARG A 60 -17.81 1.02 2.84
C ARG A 60 -17.76 1.36 4.34
N ARG A 61 -16.56 1.59 4.91
CA ARG A 61 -16.40 1.98 6.32
C ARG A 61 -16.88 3.40 6.57
N GLY A 62 -16.49 4.34 5.71
CA GLY A 62 -16.94 5.73 5.79
C GLY A 62 -18.46 5.88 5.75
N LEU A 63 -19.13 5.12 4.87
CA LEU A 63 -20.58 5.09 4.75
C LEU A 63 -21.24 4.53 6.02
N ALA A 64 -20.74 3.41 6.55
CA ALA A 64 -21.25 2.79 7.77
C ALA A 64 -21.10 3.74 8.97
N ASP A 65 -19.94 4.38 9.13
CA ASP A 65 -19.71 5.37 10.19
C ASP A 65 -20.58 6.61 10.03
N ARG A 66 -20.85 7.04 8.80
CA ARG A 66 -21.75 8.16 8.53
C ARG A 66 -23.18 7.81 8.90
N TYR A 67 -23.61 6.59 8.60
CA TYR A 67 -24.92 6.06 8.96
C TYR A 67 -25.09 5.88 10.48
N ASN A 68 -24.09 5.33 11.18
CA ASN A 68 -24.16 5.17 12.63
C ASN A 68 -24.19 6.53 13.33
N ARG A 69 -23.36 7.49 12.91
CA ARG A 69 -23.39 8.86 13.46
C ARG A 69 -24.72 9.59 13.23
N SER A 70 -25.38 9.36 12.08
CA SER A 70 -26.70 9.96 11.83
C SER A 70 -27.81 9.31 12.65
N ARG A 71 -27.66 8.04 13.07
CA ARG A 71 -28.55 7.37 14.02
C ARG A 71 -28.33 7.83 15.47
N ASP A 72 -27.09 7.83 15.93
CA ASP A 72 -26.77 8.10 17.36
C ASP A 72 -27.02 9.56 17.76
N GLY A 73 -26.87 10.51 16.83
CA GLY A 73 -27.18 11.91 17.06
C GLY A 73 -28.68 12.23 17.16
N ARG A 74 -29.56 11.25 16.91
CA ARG A 74 -31.00 11.45 16.75
C ARG A 74 -31.83 10.46 17.59
N ARG A 75 -32.15 10.90 18.81
CA ARG A 75 -33.49 10.71 19.42
C ARG A 75 -34.63 11.37 18.59
N ARG A 76 -34.36 11.84 17.37
CA ARG A 76 -35.25 12.63 16.49
C ARG A 76 -34.99 12.29 15.02
N SER A 77 -35.39 11.11 14.54
CA SER A 77 -35.54 10.86 13.10
C SER A 77 -36.31 9.58 12.81
N ASP A 78 -37.63 9.63 12.97
CA ASP A 78 -38.56 8.66 12.37
C ASP A 78 -38.64 8.80 10.83
N TRP A 79 -37.59 9.32 10.19
CA TRP A 79 -37.52 9.46 8.74
C TRP A 79 -36.92 8.19 8.14
N PRO A 80 -37.63 7.54 7.20
CA PRO A 80 -37.11 6.35 6.53
C PRO A 80 -35.83 6.67 5.75
N VAL A 81 -34.83 5.81 5.86
CA VAL A 81 -33.60 5.85 5.07
C VAL A 81 -33.75 4.87 3.91
N SER A 82 -33.51 5.34 2.69
CA SER A 82 -33.44 4.50 1.49
C SER A 82 -31.99 4.32 1.06
N VAL A 83 -31.65 3.12 0.57
CA VAL A 83 -30.33 2.81 0.00
C VAL A 83 -30.50 2.45 -1.47
N LEU A 84 -29.71 3.05 -2.33
CA LEU A 84 -29.63 2.74 -3.76
C LEU A 84 -28.28 2.09 -4.05
N PHE A 85 -28.32 0.91 -4.67
CA PHE A 85 -27.13 0.26 -5.22
C PHE A 85 -27.07 0.56 -6.72
N ILE A 86 -25.90 1.03 -7.16
CA ILE A 86 -25.61 1.37 -8.57
C ILE A 86 -24.37 0.57 -8.96
N ASP A 87 -24.40 -0.05 -10.13
CA ASP A 87 -23.27 -0.75 -10.74
C ASP A 87 -23.06 -0.28 -12.18
N VAL A 88 -21.84 -0.37 -12.68
CA VAL A 88 -21.48 0.03 -14.05
C VAL A 88 -21.54 -1.19 -14.96
N ASP A 89 -22.54 -1.22 -15.85
CA ASP A 89 -22.70 -2.32 -16.79
C ASP A 89 -21.47 -2.51 -17.68
N ARG A 90 -21.05 -3.77 -17.82
CA ARG A 90 -19.96 -4.20 -18.71
C ARG A 90 -18.63 -3.48 -18.47
N PHE A 91 -18.36 -3.02 -17.24
CA PHE A 91 -17.11 -2.32 -16.92
C PHE A 91 -15.84 -3.09 -17.30
N LYS A 92 -15.85 -4.43 -17.16
CA LYS A 92 -14.75 -5.29 -17.61
C LYS A 92 -14.43 -5.13 -19.10
N SER A 93 -15.44 -4.95 -19.97
CA SER A 93 -15.23 -4.74 -21.40
C SER A 93 -14.47 -3.44 -21.67
N VAL A 94 -14.72 -2.40 -20.88
CA VAL A 94 -13.99 -1.13 -20.98
C VAL A 94 -12.52 -1.35 -20.64
N ASN A 95 -12.24 -2.04 -19.52
CA ASN A 95 -10.88 -2.37 -19.10
C ASN A 95 -10.15 -3.23 -20.13
N ASP A 96 -10.82 -4.26 -20.65
CA ASP A 96 -10.21 -5.21 -21.59
C ASP A 96 -9.91 -4.54 -22.95
N THR A 97 -10.69 -3.53 -23.35
CA THR A 97 -10.54 -2.84 -24.65
C THR A 97 -9.60 -1.63 -24.57
N HIS A 98 -9.66 -0.86 -23.48
CA HIS A 98 -8.99 0.44 -23.36
C HIS A 98 -7.92 0.47 -22.26
N GLY A 99 -7.73 -0.65 -21.56
CA GLY A 99 -6.81 -0.76 -20.43
C GLY A 99 -7.37 -0.20 -19.12
N HIS A 100 -6.79 -0.64 -18.01
CA HIS A 100 -7.16 -0.20 -16.66
C HIS A 100 -7.21 1.33 -16.46
N PRO A 101 -6.26 2.14 -16.96
CA PRO A 101 -6.32 3.59 -16.79
C PRO A 101 -7.58 4.24 -17.39
N ALA A 102 -8.16 3.63 -18.43
CA ALA A 102 -9.42 4.11 -18.99
C ALA A 102 -10.61 3.80 -18.07
N GLY A 103 -10.65 2.60 -17.47
CA GLY A 103 -11.62 2.26 -16.44
C GLY A 103 -11.52 3.18 -15.23
N ASP A 104 -10.30 3.48 -14.79
CA ASP A 104 -10.06 4.39 -13.66
C ASP A 104 -10.64 5.78 -13.91
N ARG A 105 -10.59 6.28 -15.15
CA ARG A 105 -11.25 7.55 -15.54
C ARG A 105 -12.76 7.47 -15.58
N VAL A 106 -13.34 6.30 -15.84
CA VAL A 106 -14.80 6.12 -15.88
C VAL A 106 -15.39 6.16 -14.48
N ILE A 107 -14.71 5.58 -13.49
CA ILE A 107 -15.18 5.57 -12.10
C ILE A 107 -14.60 6.71 -11.26
N GLY A 108 -13.46 7.28 -11.67
CA GLY A 108 -12.79 8.34 -10.96
C GLY A 108 -13.67 9.58 -10.85
N CYS A 109 -13.90 10.01 -9.62
CA CYS A 109 -14.54 11.28 -9.28
C CYS A 109 -13.53 12.07 -8.45
N VAL A 110 -13.38 13.37 -8.76
CA VAL A 110 -12.41 14.27 -8.10
C VAL A 110 -12.88 14.66 -6.72
#